data_AF-A0A7Y7YTR9-F1
#
_entry.id   AF-A0A7Y7YTR9-F1
#
_cell.length_a   1.000
_cell.length_b   1.000
_cell.length_c   1.000
_cell.angle_alpha   90.00
_cell.angle_beta   90.00
_cell.angle_gamma   90.00
#
_symmetry.space_group_name_H-M   'P 1'
#
loop_
_entity.id
_entity.type
_entity.pdbx_description
1 polymer ?
#
loop_
_entity_poly.entity_id
_entity_poly.type
_entity_poly.pdbx_seq_one_letter_code
_entity_poly.pdbx_strand_id
1 'polypeptide(L)'
;MNRIAMSAIALSLVSFSAASFAAELTGPNLERCFGIAKAADNDCKAGAGTTCAGTSKVDYQKNAYKMVPAGTCTSIQTPNGHGSLTEG
;
A
#
# COMPACT_ATOMS: atom_id res chain seq x y z
N MET A 1 4.83 -32.62 50.07
CA MET A 1 5.97 -32.36 49.16
C MET A 1 5.60 -32.92 47.80
N ASN A 2 5.33 -32.09 46.80
CA ASN A 2 5.25 -32.59 45.42
C ASN A 2 5.83 -31.54 44.47
N ARG A 3 6.95 -31.92 43.86
CA ARG A 3 7.76 -31.13 42.92
C ARG A 3 7.37 -31.54 41.52
N ILE A 4 6.75 -30.68 40.72
CA ILE A 4 6.73 -30.82 39.25
C ILE A 4 6.65 -29.39 38.67
N ALA A 5 7.80 -28.73 38.52
CA ALA A 5 8.49 -28.54 37.24
C ALA A 5 7.68 -27.69 36.23
N MET A 6 7.86 -26.37 36.30
CA MET A 6 7.43 -25.44 35.25
C MET A 6 8.24 -25.70 33.98
N SER A 7 7.63 -26.35 33.00
CA SER A 7 8.18 -26.49 31.66
C SER A 7 7.82 -25.22 30.87
N ALA A 8 8.75 -24.28 30.78
CA ALA A 8 8.62 -23.12 29.91
C ALA A 8 9.01 -23.54 28.48
N ILE A 9 8.02 -23.91 27.68
CA ILE A 9 8.22 -24.09 26.24
C ILE A 9 8.22 -22.69 25.62
N ALA A 10 9.42 -22.15 25.38
CA ALA A 10 9.59 -20.95 24.59
C ALA A 10 9.36 -21.30 23.11
N LEU A 11 8.14 -21.05 22.61
CA LEU A 11 7.87 -21.02 21.17
C LEU A 11 8.59 -19.80 20.59
N SER A 12 9.76 -20.02 19.99
CA SER A 12 10.42 -19.04 19.14
C SER A 12 9.62 -18.87 17.85
N LEU A 13 8.87 -17.77 17.77
CA LEU A 13 8.20 -17.33 16.55
C LEU A 13 9.27 -16.88 15.54
N VAL A 14 9.64 -17.78 14.62
CA VAL A 14 10.43 -17.42 13.44
C VAL A 14 9.55 -16.53 12.56
N SER A 15 9.89 -15.24 12.51
CA SER A 15 9.25 -14.28 11.63
C SER A 15 9.63 -14.61 10.18
N PHE A 16 8.66 -15.08 9.40
CA PHE A 16 8.81 -15.29 7.96
C PHE A 16 8.73 -13.92 7.29
N SER A 17 9.87 -13.33 6.93
CA SER A 17 9.89 -12.14 6.09
C SER A 17 9.56 -12.53 4.66
N ALA A 18 8.27 -12.44 4.31
CA ALA A 18 7.82 -12.51 2.93
C ALA A 18 8.43 -11.34 2.16
N ALA A 19 9.39 -11.63 1.27
CA ALA A 19 9.88 -10.68 0.28
C ALA A 19 8.71 -10.25 -0.60
N SER A 20 8.19 -9.04 -0.36
CA SER A 20 7.17 -8.43 -1.21
C SER A 20 7.88 -7.82 -2.41
N PHE A 21 7.87 -8.55 -3.53
CA PHE A 21 8.21 -8.00 -4.83
C PHE A 21 7.11 -6.99 -5.22
N ALA A 22 7.35 -5.70 -4.98
CA ALA A 22 6.58 -4.65 -5.63
C ALA A 22 6.97 -4.64 -7.11
N ALA A 23 6.20 -5.35 -7.94
CA ALA A 23 6.35 -5.30 -9.38
C ALA A 23 6.14 -3.86 -9.85
N GLU A 24 7.17 -3.25 -10.41
CA GLU A 24 7.05 -1.99 -11.13
C GLU A 24 6.26 -2.25 -12.42
N LEU A 25 4.93 -2.18 -12.33
CA LEU A 25 4.03 -2.26 -13.49
C LEU A 25 4.00 -0.91 -14.23
N THR A 26 5.16 -0.45 -14.71
CA THR A 26 5.27 0.64 -15.69
C THR A 26 5.15 0.04 -17.10
N GLY A 27 4.06 -0.68 -17.36
CA GLY A 27 3.73 -1.09 -18.72
C GLY A 27 3.33 0.13 -19.56
N PRO A 28 3.46 0.09 -20.89
CA PRO A 28 3.09 1.20 -21.78
C PRO A 28 1.60 1.60 -21.69
N ASN A 29 0.79 0.82 -20.96
CA ASN A 29 -0.64 0.99 -20.84
C ASN A 29 -1.10 1.41 -19.44
N LEU A 30 -0.19 1.61 -18.48
CA LEU A 30 -0.54 1.99 -17.12
C LEU A 30 0.15 3.30 -16.71
N GLU A 31 -0.56 4.14 -15.97
CA GLU A 31 -0.06 5.38 -15.40
C GLU A 31 -0.34 5.47 -13.90
N ARG A 32 0.52 6.18 -13.19
CA ARG A 32 0.31 6.49 -11.77
C ARG A 32 -0.72 7.59 -11.67
N CYS A 33 -1.81 7.32 -10.95
CA CYS A 33 -2.84 8.30 -10.69
C CYS A 33 -2.99 8.57 -9.19
N PHE A 34 -2.61 9.78 -8.79
CA PHE A 34 -2.59 10.25 -7.42
C PHE A 34 -3.95 10.83 -7.01
N GLY A 35 -4.28 10.71 -5.72
CA GLY A 35 -5.48 11.29 -5.15
C GLY A 35 -6.78 10.55 -5.49
N ILE A 36 -6.71 9.37 -6.09
CA ILE A 36 -7.89 8.54 -6.41
C ILE A 36 -8.08 7.34 -5.50
N ALA A 37 -7.05 6.98 -4.72
CA ALA A 37 -7.09 5.81 -3.85
C ALA A 37 -7.98 6.06 -2.61
N LYS A 38 -8.76 5.06 -2.21
CA LYS A 38 -9.45 5.07 -0.91
C LYS A 38 -8.49 4.69 0.22
N ALA A 39 -8.91 4.90 1.46
CA ALA A 39 -8.18 4.44 2.64
C ALA A 39 -7.84 2.94 2.50
N ALA A 40 -6.57 2.60 2.74
CA ALA A 40 -5.99 1.26 2.61
C ALA A 40 -6.14 0.58 1.23
N ASP A 41 -6.47 1.32 0.16
CA ASP A 41 -6.71 0.78 -1.20
C ASP A 41 -5.90 1.52 -2.27
N ASN A 42 -4.68 1.93 -1.91
CA ASN A 42 -3.69 2.44 -2.87
C ASN A 42 -2.74 1.33 -3.33
N ASP A 43 -2.29 1.41 -4.57
CA ASP A 43 -1.29 0.48 -5.11
C ASP A 43 0.11 0.87 -4.62
N CYS A 44 0.40 2.18 -4.53
CA CYS A 44 1.68 2.64 -4.03
C CYS A 44 1.67 4.07 -3.48
N LYS A 45 2.69 4.30 -2.65
CA LYS A 45 3.02 5.44 -1.76
C LYS A 45 1.94 5.88 -0.76
N ALA A 46 2.24 5.74 0.52
CA ALA A 46 1.86 6.67 1.58
C ALA A 46 2.94 6.59 2.67
N GLY A 47 3.87 7.55 2.65
CA GLY A 47 5.02 7.64 3.57
C GLY A 47 6.37 7.20 2.97
N ALA A 48 7.47 7.76 3.49
CA ALA A 48 8.83 7.33 3.13
C ALA A 48 9.13 5.98 3.80
N GLY A 49 9.53 4.98 3.02
CA GLY A 49 10.01 3.68 3.52
C GLY A 49 8.93 2.63 3.85
N THR A 50 7.67 2.80 3.42
CA THR A 50 6.59 1.82 3.62
C THR A 50 6.40 0.90 2.41
N THR A 51 5.95 -0.34 2.64
CA THR A 51 5.46 -1.24 1.59
C THR A 51 4.30 -0.57 0.85
N CYS A 52 4.44 -0.41 -0.46
CA CYS A 52 3.66 0.56 -1.22
C CYS A 52 2.12 0.40 -1.12
N ALA A 53 1.62 -0.83 -1.18
CA ALA A 53 0.18 -1.08 -1.22
C ALA A 53 -0.47 -0.96 0.16
N GLY A 54 -1.71 -0.42 0.19
CA GLY A 54 -2.57 -0.42 1.38
C GLY A 54 -2.14 0.52 2.51
N THR A 55 -1.36 1.55 2.21
CA THR A 55 -0.80 2.49 3.19
C THR A 55 -1.55 3.82 3.29
N SER A 56 -2.46 4.11 2.37
CA SER A 56 -3.28 5.32 2.40
C SER A 56 -4.10 5.37 3.70
N LYS A 57 -3.99 6.45 4.46
CA LYS A 57 -4.68 6.63 5.75
C LYS A 57 -6.07 7.22 5.61
N VAL A 58 -6.30 7.96 4.52
CA VAL A 58 -7.56 8.64 4.23
C VAL A 58 -7.96 8.40 2.78
N ASP A 59 -9.24 8.62 2.49
CA ASP A 59 -9.70 8.63 1.11
C ASP A 59 -9.07 9.78 0.33
N TYR A 60 -8.70 9.50 -0.92
CA TYR A 60 -8.17 10.45 -1.88
C TYR A 60 -6.89 11.15 -1.42
N GLN A 61 -6.04 10.43 -0.68
CA GLN A 61 -4.77 10.94 -0.19
C GLN A 61 -3.86 11.32 -1.36
N LYS A 62 -3.42 12.58 -1.42
CA LYS A 62 -2.73 13.17 -2.60
C LYS A 62 -1.37 12.55 -2.92
N ASN A 63 -0.68 12.03 -1.92
CA ASN A 63 0.59 11.34 -2.13
C ASN A 63 0.42 9.82 -2.33
N ALA A 64 -0.83 9.32 -2.38
CA ALA A 64 -1.15 7.94 -2.68
C ALA A 64 -1.74 7.79 -4.07
N TYR A 65 -1.25 6.77 -4.79
CA TYR A 65 -1.66 6.51 -6.15
C TYR A 65 -2.18 5.09 -6.37
N LYS A 66 -3.03 4.97 -7.39
CA LYS A 66 -3.35 3.70 -8.03
C LYS A 66 -2.76 3.65 -9.43
N MET A 67 -2.43 2.47 -9.92
CA MET A 67 -2.10 2.24 -11.32
C MET A 67 -3.40 2.14 -12.10
N VAL A 68 -3.59 3.01 -13.08
CA VAL A 68 -4.79 3.06 -13.93
C VAL A 68 -4.38 2.95 -15.40
N PRO A 69 -5.30 2.59 -16.30
CA PRO A 69 -5.02 2.64 -17.72
C PRO A 69 -4.52 4.02 -18.14
N ALA A 70 -3.47 4.07 -18.95
CA ALA A 70 -2.88 5.32 -19.43
C ALA A 70 -3.94 6.22 -20.10
N GLY A 71 -3.88 7.52 -19.81
CA GLY A 71 -4.84 8.52 -20.31
C GLY A 71 -6.17 8.58 -19.56
N THR A 72 -6.37 7.81 -18.49
CA THR A 72 -7.64 7.82 -17.73
C THR A 72 -7.59 8.63 -16.45
N CYS A 73 -6.41 8.89 -15.88
CA CYS A 73 -6.25 9.47 -14.56
C CYS A 73 -7.00 10.80 -14.37
N THR A 74 -6.83 11.72 -15.31
CA THR A 74 -7.47 13.05 -15.27
C THR A 74 -8.98 13.01 -15.52
N SER A 75 -9.50 11.89 -16.03
CA SER A 75 -10.93 11.66 -16.22
C SER A 75 -11.60 11.06 -14.99
N ILE A 76 -10.83 10.52 -14.04
CA ILE A 76 -11.36 9.94 -12.80
C ILE A 76 -11.76 11.08 -11.86
N GLN A 77 -13.04 11.16 -11.55
CA GLN A 77 -13.60 12.12 -10.61
C GLN A 77 -13.67 11.55 -9.20
N THR A 78 -13.22 12.34 -8.23
CA THR A 78 -13.34 12.08 -6.80
C THR A 78 -14.07 13.26 -6.14
N PRO A 79 -14.56 13.11 -4.91
CA PRO A 79 -15.06 14.23 -4.12
C PRO A 79 -14.06 15.39 -3.94
N ASN A 80 -12.76 15.12 -4.07
CA ASN A 80 -11.69 16.12 -3.94
C ASN A 80 -11.21 16.70 -5.28
N GLY A 81 -11.87 16.36 -6.39
CA GLY A 81 -11.51 16.76 -7.74
C GLY A 81 -11.03 15.59 -8.60
N HIS A 82 -10.39 15.91 -9.72
CA HIS A 82 -9.88 14.91 -10.65
C HIS A 82 -8.57 14.28 -10.15
N GLY A 83 -8.30 13.05 -10.60
CA GLY A 83 -7.01 12.39 -10.40
C GLY A 83 -5.84 13.19 -11.00
N SER A 84 -4.65 13.00 -10.44
CA SER A 84 -3.44 13.73 -10.85
C SER A 84 -2.34 12.78 -11.29
N LEU A 85 -1.64 13.12 -12.38
CA LEU A 85 -0.43 12.40 -12.82
C LEU A 85 0.81 12.78 -11.99
N THR A 86 0.72 13.85 -11.22
CA THR A 86 1.78 14.34 -10.33
C THR A 86 1.41 14.07 -8.88
N GLU A 87 2.40 13.70 -8.07
CA GLU A 87 2.27 13.64 -6.62
C GLU A 87 1.94 15.04 -6.07
N GLY A 88 0.99 15.13 -5.14
CA GLY A 88 0.56 16.39 -4.52
C GLY A 88 0.68 16.44 -3.01
#